data_AF-A0A9E1V3Q3-F1
#
_entry.id   AF-A0A9E1V3Q3-F1
#
_cell.length_a   1.000
_cell.length_b   1.000
_cell.length_c   1.000
_cell.angle_alpha   90.00
_cell.angle_beta   90.00
_cell.angle_gamma   90.00
#
_symmetry.space_group_name_H-M   'P 1'
#
loop_
_entity.id
_entity.type
_entity.pdbx_description
1 polymer ?
#
loop_
_entity_poly.entity_id
_entity_poly.type
_entity_poly.pdbx_seq_one_letter_code
_entity_poly.pdbx_strand_id
1 'polypeptide(L)' 'ESVMYINGKQVAKNTSRPGRIRPVSCSIALGVRDGLAYLSGALDEIRIYDRALGPKAIAPLAKQP' A
#
# COMPACT_ATOMS: atom_id res chain seq x y z
N GLU A 1 -12.70 -2.76 -5.20
CA GLU A 1 -12.74 -1.95 -3.96
C GLU A 1 -11.31 -1.70 -3.52
N SER A 2 -11.05 -0.55 -2.88
CA SER A 2 -9.75 -0.25 -2.27
C SER A 2 -9.98 0.15 -0.81
N VAL A 3 -9.13 -0.32 0.10
CA VAL A 3 -9.25 -0.05 1.53
C VAL A 3 -7.90 0.47 2.03
N MET A 4 -7.94 1.53 2.84
CA MET A 4 -6.76 2.12 3.45
C MET A 4 -6.76 1.88 4.96
N TYR A 5 -5.61 1.48 5.48
CA TYR A 5 -5.38 1.29 6.91
C TYR A 5 -4.22 2.17 7.37
N ILE A 6 -4.34 2.80 8.55
CA ILE A 6 -3.26 3.52 9.25
C ILE A 6 -3.16 2.91 10.65
N ASN A 7 -1.95 2.53 11.07
CA ASN A 7 -1.70 1.88 12.36
C ASN A 7 -2.64 0.68 12.62
N GLY A 8 -2.91 -0.10 11.57
CA GLY A 8 -3.80 -1.27 11.64
C GLY A 8 -5.30 -0.99 11.58
N LYS A 9 -5.73 0.27 11.63
CA LYS A 9 -7.16 0.66 11.63
C LYS A 9 -7.61 1.11 10.25
N GLN A 10 -8.77 0.64 9.79
CA GLN A 10 -9.37 1.09 8.53
C GLN A 10 -9.75 2.56 8.65
N VAL A 11 -9.27 3.39 7.73
CA VAL A 11 -9.57 4.84 7.68
C VAL A 11 -10.34 5.25 6.44
N ALA A 12 -10.30 4.46 5.36
CA ALA A 12 -11.05 4.72 4.15
C ALA A 12 -11.42 3.42 3.42
N LYS A 13 -12.55 3.45 2.72
CA LYS A 13 -12.99 2.40 1.79
C LYS A 13 -13.59 3.05 0.54
N ASN A 14 -13.12 2.64 -0.62
CA ASN A 14 -13.66 3.04 -1.91
C ASN A 14 -14.30 1.82 -2.61
N THR A 15 -15.59 1.92 -2.91
CA THR A 15 -16.38 0.89 -3.62
C THR A 15 -16.75 1.29 -5.04
N SER A 16 -16.53 2.54 -5.46
CA SER A 16 -17.05 3.10 -6.72
C SER A 16 -16.21 2.72 -7.96
N ARG A 17 -14.97 2.26 -7.77
CA ARG A 17 -14.11 1.74 -8.86
C ARG A 17 -13.57 0.35 -8.54
N PRO A 18 -14.38 -0.71 -8.72
CA PRO A 18 -13.84 -2.06 -8.80
C PRO A 18 -13.07 -2.22 -10.12
N GLY A 19 -11.84 -2.74 -10.06
CA GLY A 19 -11.02 -2.99 -11.25
C GLY A 19 -9.72 -3.71 -10.90
N ARG A 20 -9.14 -4.42 -11.88
CA ARG A 20 -7.81 -5.03 -11.74
C ARG A 20 -6.73 -3.99 -12.06
N ILE A 21 -5.64 -4.03 -11.30
CA ILE A 21 -4.41 -3.32 -11.69
C ILE A 21 -3.96 -3.92 -13.03
N ARG A 22 -3.77 -3.06 -14.04
CA ARG A 22 -3.28 -3.51 -15.35
C ARG A 22 -1.79 -3.81 -15.23
N PRO A 23 -1.31 -4.94 -15.78
CA PRO A 23 0.12 -5.19 -15.84
C PRO A 23 0.77 -4.09 -16.68
N VAL A 24 1.88 -3.59 -16.17
CA VAL A 24 2.74 -2.60 -16.84
C VAL A 24 4.17 -3.10 -16.75
N SER A 25 4.99 -2.78 -17.75
CA SER A 25 6.40 -3.19 -17.82
C SER A 25 7.34 -2.22 -17.10
N CYS A 26 6.84 -1.15 -16.49
CA CYS A 26 7.67 -0.21 -15.77
C CYS A 26 8.10 -0.76 -14.40
N SER A 27 9.29 -0.36 -13.96
CA SER A 27 9.80 -0.66 -12.63
C SER A 27 8.93 -0.02 -11.55
N ILE A 28 8.76 -0.70 -10.42
CA ILE A 28 8.17 -0.12 -9.21
C ILE A 28 9.22 0.80 -8.58
N ALA A 29 8.83 2.05 -8.34
CA ALA A 29 9.67 3.03 -7.65
C ALA A 29 9.11 3.31 -6.25
N LEU A 30 10.01 3.46 -5.26
CA LEU A 30 9.67 3.70 -3.86
C LEU A 30 10.37 4.98 -3.41
N GLY A 31 9.64 5.85 -2.71
CA GLY A 31 10.19 7.10 -2.19
C GLY A 31 10.58 8.12 -3.25
N VAL A 32 10.15 7.97 -4.50
CA VAL A 32 10.42 8.91 -5.60
C VAL A 32 9.19 9.07 -6.49
N ARG A 33 8.97 10.28 -6.99
CA ARG A 33 7.98 10.60 -8.04
C ARG A 33 8.69 11.20 -9.25
N ASP A 34 8.64 10.48 -10.36
CA ASP A 34 9.16 10.88 -11.68
C ASP A 34 10.64 11.33 -11.68
N GLY A 35 11.43 10.88 -10.70
CA GLY A 35 12.83 11.31 -10.51
C GLY A 35 13.01 12.75 -10.04
N LEU A 36 11.91 13.50 -9.83
CA LEU A 36 11.91 14.93 -9.54
C LEU A 36 11.59 15.25 -8.08
N ALA A 37 10.92 14.34 -7.37
CA ALA A 37 10.60 14.51 -5.95
C ALA A 37 10.94 13.24 -5.18
N TYR A 38 11.58 13.41 -4.03
CA TYR A 38 12.03 12.32 -3.17
C TYR A 38 11.36 12.43 -1.80
N LEU A 39 11.08 11.27 -1.20
CA LEU A 39 10.62 11.19 0.18
C LEU A 39 11.72 11.74 1.10
N SER A 40 11.36 12.70 1.95
CA SER A 40 12.20 13.13 3.06
C SER A 40 11.83 12.34 4.31
N GLY A 41 12.52 11.22 4.52
CA GLY A 41 12.23 10.27 5.59
C GLY A 41 12.79 8.88 5.30
N ALA A 42 12.35 7.89 6.11
CA ALA A 42 12.72 6.49 5.94
C ALA A 42 11.52 5.64 5.52
N LEU A 43 11.81 4.55 4.82
CA LEU A 43 10.87 3.47 4.50
C LEU A 43 11.44 2.18 5.09
N ASP A 44 10.58 1.33 5.61
CA ASP A 44 10.99 0.03 6.15
C ASP A 44 9.89 -1.03 5.93
N GLU A 45 10.28 -2.30 5.96
CA GLU A 45 9.40 -3.49 5.95
C GLU A 45 8.33 -3.51 4.84
N ILE A 46 8.70 -3.07 3.64
CA ILE A 46 7.80 -3.00 2.47
C ILE A 46 7.45 -4.40 1.98
N ARG A 47 6.14 -4.68 1.88
CA ARG A 47 5.61 -5.97 1.40
C ARG A 47 4.54 -5.76 0.34
N ILE A 48 4.59 -6.57 -0.72
CA ILE A 48 3.61 -6.58 -1.82
C ILE A 48 2.92 -7.94 -1.84
N TYR A 49 1.59 -7.94 -1.91
CA TYR A 49 0.76 -9.15 -1.90
C TYR A 49 -0.07 -9.24 -3.17
N ASP A 50 -0.28 -10.46 -3.66
CA ASP A 50 -1.16 -10.79 -4.79
C ASP A 50 -2.65 -10.89 -4.41
N ARG A 51 -2.95 -10.68 -3.12
CA ARG A 51 -4.29 -10.77 -2.53
C ARG A 51 -4.61 -9.56 -1.66
N ALA A 52 -5.90 -9.30 -1.49
CA ALA A 52 -6.37 -8.32 -0.51
C ALA A 52 -6.16 -8.85 0.92
N LEU A 53 -5.58 -8.02 1.79
CA LEU A 53 -5.47 -8.30 3.22
C LEU A 53 -6.65 -7.69 3.98
N GLY A 54 -7.31 -8.50 4.79
CA GLY A 54 -8.38 -8.04 5.68
C GLY A 54 -7.86 -7.53 7.04
N PRO A 55 -8.76 -6.99 7.89
CA PRO A 55 -8.39 -6.39 9.18
C PRO A 55 -7.57 -7.33 10.09
N LYS A 56 -7.90 -8.63 10.11
CA LYS A 56 -7.19 -9.63 10.93
C LYS A 56 -5.72 -9.82 10.51
N ALA A 57 -5.42 -9.67 9.20
CA ALA A 57 -4.05 -9.80 8.69
C ALA A 57 -3.26 -8.50 8.83
N ILE A 58 -3.93 -7.34 8.73
CA ILE A 58 -3.29 -6.03 8.84
C ILE A 58 -2.91 -5.67 10.28
N ALA A 59 -3.75 -6.02 11.27
CA ALA A 59 -3.51 -5.70 12.68
C ALA A 59 -2.15 -6.17 13.23
N PRO A 60 -1.66 -7.40 12.97
CA PRO A 60 -0.33 -7.81 13.44
C PRO A 60 0.81 -7.12 12.69
N LEU A 61 0.65 -6.81 11.39
CA LEU A 61 1.68 -6.11 10.60
C LEU A 61 1.95 -4.70 11.13
N ALA A 62 0.92 -4.03 11.65
CA ALA A 62 1.06 -2.69 12.22
C ALA A 62 1.79 -2.63 13.58
N LYS A 63 2.10 -3.79 14.17
CA LYS A 63 2.81 -3.92 15.45
C LYS A 63 4.22 -4.44 15.29
N GLN A 64 4.63 -4.74 14.06
CA GLN A 64 6.01 -5.14 13.80
C GLN A 64 6.91 -3.93 14.12
N PRO A 65 8.08 -4.19 14.75
CA PRO A 65 9.02 -3.14 15.12
C PRO A 65 9.52 -2.36 13.90
#